data_AF-A0A1Y2LQG9-F1
#
_entry.id   AF-A0A1Y2LQG9-F1
#
_cell.length_a   1.000
_cell.length_b   1.000
_cell.length_c   1.000
_cell.angle_alpha   90.00
_cell.angle_beta   90.00
_cell.angle_gamma   90.00
#
_symmetry.space_group_name_H-M   'P 1'
#
loop_
_entity.id
_entity.type
_entity.pdbx_description
1 polymer ?
#
loop_
_entity_poly.entity_id
_entity_poly.type
_entity_poly.pdbx_seq_one_letter_code
_entity_poly.pdbx_strand_id
1 'polypeptide(L)'
;MGKARQLAAPRPNPSRYNPQTDRVRAEPLVLVVCPTRELACQIFDEARRLCYRTMLRPCVIYGGAPSRNQREQLEMGCDILVATPGRLMDFMQNLNLLSFRRLKFTVIDEADELLSTGWEEIMEKLFSGSGMFLPFFLR
;
A
#
# COMPACT_ATOMS: atom_id res chain seq x y z
N MET A 1 9.88 22.79 10.01
CA MET A 1 8.77 22.00 9.39
C MET A 1 9.12 21.52 7.96
N GLY A 2 10.24 20.80 7.75
CA GLY A 2 10.89 20.77 6.41
C GLY A 2 11.03 19.43 5.66
N LYS A 3 10.81 18.25 6.27
CA LYS A 3 11.06 16.96 5.58
C LYS A 3 9.81 16.12 5.28
N ALA A 4 8.77 16.18 6.11
CA ALA A 4 7.56 15.38 5.91
C ALA A 4 6.79 15.70 4.60
N ARG A 5 6.87 16.94 4.12
CA ARG A 5 6.30 17.32 2.81
C ARG A 5 7.03 16.68 1.62
N GLN A 6 8.31 16.35 1.74
CA GLN A 6 9.06 15.68 0.67
C GLN A 6 8.69 14.19 0.54
N LEU A 7 8.02 13.61 1.54
CA LEU A 7 7.69 12.19 1.59
C LEU A 7 6.22 11.87 1.29
N ALA A 8 5.34 12.87 1.22
CA ALA A 8 3.91 12.65 0.96
C ALA A 8 3.62 12.56 -0.54
N ALA A 9 2.78 11.62 -0.95
CA ALA A 9 2.37 11.45 -2.34
C ALA A 9 1.52 12.65 -2.78
N PRO A 10 1.46 12.96 -4.09
CA PRO A 10 0.38 13.78 -4.63
C PRO A 10 -0.97 13.20 -4.20
N ARG A 11 -1.86 14.06 -3.70
CA ARG A 11 -3.21 13.66 -3.31
C ARG A 11 -4.20 14.80 -3.51
N PRO A 12 -5.46 14.48 -3.84
CA PRO A 12 -6.51 15.48 -3.93
C PRO A 12 -6.83 16.08 -2.57
N ASN A 13 -7.40 17.29 -2.58
CA ASN A 13 -7.93 17.89 -1.36
C ASN A 13 -9.21 17.12 -0.96
N PRO A 14 -9.25 16.48 0.24
CA PRO A 14 -10.41 15.70 0.66
C PRO A 14 -11.71 16.53 0.70
N SER A 15 -11.61 17.82 1.00
CA SER A 15 -12.79 18.70 1.13
C SER A 15 -13.43 19.07 -0.21
N ARG A 16 -12.72 18.84 -1.33
CA ARG A 16 -13.17 19.20 -2.69
C ARG A 16 -13.06 18.04 -3.66
N TYR A 17 -12.86 16.81 -3.16
CA TYR A 17 -12.58 15.65 -3.99
C TYR A 17 -13.75 15.33 -4.92
N ASN A 18 -13.51 15.43 -6.22
CA ASN A 18 -14.39 14.93 -7.25
C ASN A 18 -13.83 13.61 -7.83
N PRO A 19 -14.53 12.47 -7.63
CA PRO A 19 -14.11 11.18 -8.15
C PRO A 19 -14.03 11.09 -9.68
N GLN A 20 -14.41 12.09 -10.45
CA GLN A 20 -14.27 12.06 -11.91
C GLN A 20 -13.02 12.79 -12.40
N THR A 21 -12.55 13.80 -11.68
CA THR A 21 -11.47 14.70 -12.14
C THR A 21 -10.23 14.67 -11.27
N ASP A 22 -10.37 14.30 -9.99
CA ASP A 22 -9.32 14.53 -8.98
C ASP A 22 -8.62 13.25 -8.54
N ARG A 23 -8.88 12.13 -9.23
CA ARG A 23 -8.21 10.85 -8.96
C ARG A 23 -6.71 11.01 -9.15
N VAL A 24 -5.95 10.46 -8.23
CA VAL A 24 -4.50 10.33 -8.34
C VAL A 24 -4.12 8.87 -8.37
N ARG A 25 -2.97 8.59 -8.98
CA ARG A 25 -2.34 7.28 -8.84
C ARG A 25 -1.79 7.11 -7.43
N ALA A 26 -2.05 5.97 -6.81
CA ALA A 26 -1.44 5.60 -5.54
C ALA A 26 0.05 5.25 -5.75
N GLU A 27 0.93 5.90 -4.98
CA GLU A 27 2.38 5.68 -5.03
C GLU A 27 2.95 5.52 -3.62
N PRO A 28 2.75 4.35 -2.97
CA PRO A 28 3.20 4.12 -1.60
C PRO A 28 4.72 4.27 -1.45
N LEU A 29 5.14 4.83 -0.32
CA LEU A 29 6.54 4.85 0.15
C LEU A 29 6.89 3.57 0.90
N VAL A 30 5.89 3.01 1.61
CA VAL A 30 5.99 1.79 2.41
C VAL A 30 4.91 0.81 1.95
N LEU A 31 5.29 -0.44 1.75
CA LEU A 31 4.39 -1.57 1.54
C LEU A 31 4.54 -2.54 2.72
N VAL A 32 3.43 -2.95 3.32
CA VAL A 32 3.37 -4.03 4.31
C VAL A 32 2.53 -5.16 3.72
N VAL A 33 3.11 -6.36 3.62
CA VAL A 33 2.43 -7.56 3.13
C VAL A 33 2.24 -8.52 4.29
N CYS A 34 1.02 -9.05 4.43
CA CYS A 34 0.65 -10.00 5.49
C CYS A 34 -0.33 -11.05 4.92
N PRO A 35 -0.38 -12.27 5.49
CA PRO A 35 -1.12 -13.39 4.89
C PRO A 35 -2.64 -13.25 5.00
N THR A 36 -3.15 -12.68 6.09
CA THR A 36 -4.59 -12.67 6.40
C THR A 36 -5.21 -11.27 6.36
N ARG A 37 -6.53 -11.23 6.13
CA ARG A 37 -7.30 -9.99 6.16
C ARG A 37 -7.30 -9.38 7.56
N GLU A 38 -7.43 -10.23 8.57
CA GLU A 38 -7.53 -9.86 9.97
C GLU A 38 -6.24 -9.13 10.41
N LEU A 39 -5.07 -9.70 10.06
CA LEU A 39 -3.78 -9.07 10.31
C LEU A 39 -3.61 -7.76 9.52
N ALA A 40 -4.02 -7.74 8.24
CA ALA A 40 -3.98 -6.52 7.42
C ALA A 40 -4.79 -5.37 8.05
N CYS A 41 -5.98 -5.66 8.58
CA CYS A 41 -6.82 -4.69 9.27
C CYS A 41 -6.17 -4.19 10.56
N GLN A 42 -5.57 -5.09 11.36
CA GLN A 42 -4.90 -4.72 12.60
C GLN A 42 -3.71 -3.79 12.36
N ILE A 43 -2.83 -4.15 11.42
CA ILE A 43 -1.68 -3.32 11.02
C ILE A 43 -2.17 -1.97 10.48
N PHE A 44 -3.23 -1.95 9.68
CA PHE A 44 -3.79 -0.72 9.14
C PHE A 44 -4.32 0.21 10.23
N ASP A 45 -5.05 -0.32 11.22
CA ASP A 45 -5.56 0.48 12.34
C ASP A 45 -4.41 1.06 13.17
N GLU A 46 -3.34 0.32 13.38
CA GLU A 46 -2.15 0.82 14.06
C GLU A 46 -1.43 1.89 13.21
N ALA A 47 -1.26 1.65 11.91
CA ALA A 47 -0.69 2.62 10.98
C ALA A 47 -1.50 3.93 10.96
N ARG A 48 -2.84 3.87 11.06
CA ARG A 48 -3.70 5.06 11.19
C ARG A 48 -3.45 5.82 12.47
N ARG A 49 -3.29 5.14 13.61
CA ARG A 49 -2.97 5.78 14.90
C ARG A 49 -1.61 6.47 14.83
N LEU A 50 -0.60 5.79 14.28
CA LEU A 50 0.75 6.34 14.11
C LEU A 50 0.80 7.52 13.13
N CYS A 51 -0.02 7.49 12.08
CA CYS A 51 -0.12 8.57 11.11
C CYS A 51 -0.99 9.75 11.60
N TYR A 52 -1.59 9.68 12.79
CA TYR A 52 -2.45 10.74 13.29
C TYR A 52 -1.72 12.09 13.35
N ARG A 53 -2.38 13.13 12.81
CA ARG A 53 -1.82 14.50 12.63
C ARG A 53 -0.54 14.58 11.80
N THR A 54 -0.19 13.53 11.06
CA THR A 54 0.86 13.56 10.05
C THR A 54 0.26 13.84 8.68
N MET A 55 1.14 14.03 7.69
CA MET A 55 0.77 14.12 6.29
C MET A 55 0.74 12.74 5.62
N LEU A 56 0.95 11.63 6.32
CA LEU A 56 0.98 10.30 5.70
C LEU A 56 -0.43 9.71 5.64
N ARG A 57 -0.77 9.11 4.51
CA ARG A 57 -2.05 8.44 4.28
C ARG A 57 -1.86 6.92 4.19
N PRO A 58 -2.23 6.15 5.22
CA PRO A 58 -2.28 4.71 5.12
C PRO A 58 -3.51 4.26 4.31
N CYS A 59 -3.37 3.15 3.59
CA CYS A 59 -4.42 2.41 2.91
C CYS A 59 -4.32 0.92 3.28
N VAL A 60 -5.43 0.20 3.13
CA VAL A 60 -5.45 -1.25 3.25
C VAL A 60 -6.20 -1.89 2.09
N ILE A 61 -5.64 -2.99 1.56
CA ILE A 61 -6.27 -3.80 0.52
C ILE A 61 -6.21 -5.29 0.88
N TYR A 62 -7.31 -6.00 0.70
CA TYR A 62 -7.38 -7.44 1.00
C TYR A 62 -8.53 -8.12 0.25
N GLY A 63 -8.42 -9.44 0.09
CA GLY A 63 -9.44 -10.31 -0.48
C GLY A 63 -10.70 -10.46 0.38
N GLY A 64 -11.78 -11.01 -0.19
CA GLY A 64 -13.03 -11.26 0.55
C GLY A 64 -13.89 -10.01 0.84
N ALA A 65 -13.50 -8.84 0.33
CA ALA A 65 -14.30 -7.62 0.35
C ALA A 65 -14.36 -6.94 -1.04
N PRO A 66 -15.40 -6.14 -1.32
CA PRO A 66 -15.55 -5.44 -2.60
C PRO A 66 -14.34 -4.59 -2.95
N SER A 67 -13.81 -4.77 -4.17
CA SER A 67 -12.63 -4.06 -4.65
C SER A 67 -12.90 -2.57 -4.91
N ARG A 68 -14.16 -2.20 -5.17
CA ARG A 68 -14.55 -0.81 -5.49
C ARG A 68 -14.14 0.17 -4.40
N ASN A 69 -14.50 -0.09 -3.16
CA ASN A 69 -14.19 0.84 -2.05
C ASN A 69 -12.69 0.95 -1.85
N GLN A 70 -11.96 -0.17 -1.93
CA GLN A 70 -10.49 -0.18 -1.81
C GLN A 70 -9.82 0.60 -2.95
N ARG A 71 -10.34 0.50 -4.18
CA ARG A 71 -9.91 1.30 -5.33
C ARG A 71 -10.14 2.79 -5.09
N GLU A 72 -11.35 3.18 -4.71
CA GLU A 72 -11.69 4.58 -4.43
C GLU A 72 -10.76 5.15 -3.33
N GLN A 73 -10.43 4.35 -2.31
CA GLN A 73 -9.45 4.77 -1.29
C GLN A 73 -8.03 4.95 -1.86
N LEU A 74 -7.58 4.12 -2.81
CA LEU A 74 -6.28 4.29 -3.47
C LEU A 74 -6.25 5.51 -4.40
N GLU A 75 -7.36 5.79 -5.10
CA GLU A 75 -7.51 6.96 -6.00
C GLU A 75 -7.45 8.30 -5.25
N MET A 76 -7.52 8.29 -3.92
CA MET A 76 -7.27 9.44 -3.04
C MET A 76 -5.79 9.58 -2.62
N GLY A 77 -4.90 8.74 -3.15
CA GLY A 77 -3.46 8.72 -2.84
C GLY A 77 -3.11 7.78 -1.68
N CYS A 78 -1.86 7.31 -1.63
CA CYS A 78 -1.38 6.35 -0.63
C CYS A 78 0.10 6.57 -0.33
N ASP A 79 0.45 6.60 0.95
CA ASP A 79 1.84 6.66 1.43
C ASP A 79 2.30 5.36 2.09
N ILE A 80 1.40 4.68 2.80
CA ILE A 80 1.64 3.38 3.43
C ILE A 80 0.55 2.44 2.95
N LEU A 81 0.91 1.37 2.25
CA LEU A 81 -0.04 0.38 1.77
C LEU A 81 0.11 -0.90 2.60
N VAL A 82 -0.95 -1.32 3.27
CA VAL A 82 -1.06 -2.64 3.89
C VAL A 82 -1.86 -3.55 2.95
N ALA A 83 -1.36 -4.74 2.65
CA ALA A 83 -1.96 -5.58 1.63
C ALA A 83 -1.89 -7.09 1.94
N THR A 84 -2.91 -7.83 1.52
CA THR A 84 -2.78 -9.29 1.33
C THR A 84 -2.34 -9.61 -0.10
N PRO A 85 -1.56 -10.69 -0.33
CA PRO A 85 -0.88 -10.93 -1.61
C PRO A 85 -1.82 -11.02 -2.81
N GLY A 86 -2.92 -11.77 -2.69
CA GLY A 86 -3.87 -11.95 -3.79
C GLY A 86 -4.47 -10.61 -4.26
N ARG A 87 -4.92 -9.77 -3.33
CA ARG A 87 -5.48 -8.46 -3.68
C ARG A 87 -4.43 -7.47 -4.18
N LEU A 88 -3.20 -7.58 -3.67
CA LEU A 88 -2.08 -6.78 -4.16
C LEU A 88 -1.84 -7.05 -5.65
N MET A 89 -1.82 -8.32 -6.06
CA MET A 89 -1.69 -8.70 -7.47
C MET A 89 -2.81 -8.12 -8.34
N ASP A 90 -4.06 -8.23 -7.89
CA ASP A 90 -5.22 -7.71 -8.63
C ASP A 90 -5.05 -6.22 -8.97
N PHE A 91 -4.53 -5.43 -8.01
CA PHE A 91 -4.37 -3.98 -8.18
C PHE A 91 -3.07 -3.60 -8.87
N MET A 92 -2.03 -4.42 -8.78
CA MET A 92 -0.79 -4.26 -9.54
C MET A 92 -0.98 -4.32 -11.05
N GLN A 93 -2.01 -5.04 -11.52
CA GLN A 93 -2.33 -5.11 -12.95
C GLN A 93 -2.79 -3.75 -13.52
N ASN A 94 -3.23 -2.81 -12.67
CA ASN A 94 -3.66 -1.49 -13.11
C ASN A 94 -2.63 -0.42 -12.75
N LEU A 95 -1.72 -0.15 -13.70
CA LEU A 95 -0.64 0.84 -13.57
C LEU A 95 -1.11 2.30 -13.42
N ASN A 96 -2.39 2.59 -13.74
CA ASN A 96 -2.99 3.91 -13.53
C ASN A 96 -3.52 4.08 -12.11
N LEU A 97 -3.80 2.97 -11.42
CA LEU A 97 -4.29 2.96 -10.04
C LEU A 97 -3.15 2.92 -9.03
N LEU A 98 -2.19 2.00 -9.22
CA LEU A 98 -1.13 1.73 -8.25
C LEU A 98 0.23 1.64 -8.95
N SER A 99 1.23 2.34 -8.41
CA SER A 99 2.62 2.25 -8.88
C SER A 99 3.59 2.21 -7.70
N PHE A 100 4.58 1.32 -7.78
CA PHE A 100 5.63 1.19 -6.77
C PHE A 100 6.89 2.01 -7.07
N ARG A 101 6.82 2.97 -8.00
CA ARG A 101 7.97 3.81 -8.37
C ARG A 101 8.60 4.55 -7.19
N ARG A 102 7.81 4.86 -6.15
CA ARG A 102 8.25 5.58 -4.95
C ARG A 102 8.54 4.67 -3.75
N LEU A 103 8.35 3.36 -3.91
CA LEU A 103 8.51 2.40 -2.83
C LEU A 103 9.96 2.40 -2.35
N LYS A 104 10.16 2.58 -1.04
CA LYS A 104 11.48 2.53 -0.39
C LYS A 104 11.61 1.42 0.62
N PHE A 105 10.48 1.02 1.21
CA PHE A 105 10.45 0.01 2.27
C PHE A 105 9.36 -1.00 1.98
N THR A 106 9.74 -2.27 2.07
CA THR A 106 8.81 -3.40 2.04
C THR A 106 8.98 -4.16 3.34
N VAL A 107 7.88 -4.37 4.04
CA VAL A 107 7.78 -5.17 5.24
C VAL A 107 6.96 -6.41 4.89
N ILE A 108 7.47 -7.56 5.30
CA ILE A 108 6.78 -8.85 5.15
C ILE A 108 6.53 -9.34 6.56
N ASP A 109 5.26 -9.51 6.91
CA ASP A 109 4.79 -10.03 8.20
C ASP A 109 4.33 -11.47 8.03
N GLU A 110 4.60 -12.34 9.01
CA GLU A 110 4.34 -13.80 8.94
C GLU A 110 4.88 -14.41 7.63
N ALA A 111 6.18 -14.18 7.37
CA ALA A 111 6.82 -14.51 6.10
C ALA A 111 6.82 -16.02 5.79
N ASP A 112 6.85 -16.87 6.81
CA ASP A 112 6.74 -18.31 6.70
C ASP A 112 5.37 -18.76 6.19
N GLU A 113 4.28 -18.18 6.72
CA GLU A 113 2.95 -18.41 6.18
C GLU A 113 2.84 -17.92 4.73
N LEU A 114 3.37 -16.74 4.42
CA LEU A 114 3.36 -16.19 3.06
C LEU A 114 4.10 -17.08 2.06
N LEU A 115 5.25 -17.63 2.44
CA LEU A 115 6.01 -18.60 1.61
C LEU A 115 5.19 -19.85 1.32
N SER A 116 4.41 -20.35 2.29
CA SER A 116 3.57 -21.54 2.10
C SER A 116 2.44 -21.34 1.07
N THR A 117 2.03 -20.09 0.82
CA THR A 117 0.95 -19.75 -0.12
C THR A 117 1.40 -19.57 -1.57
N GLY A 118 2.70 -19.68 -1.86
CA GLY A 118 3.25 -19.48 -3.21
C GLY A 118 3.32 -18.00 -3.64
N TRP A 119 3.49 -17.08 -2.68
CA TRP A 119 3.56 -15.63 -2.97
C TRP A 119 4.88 -15.19 -3.65
N GLU A 120 5.78 -16.12 -3.92
CA GLU A 120 7.11 -15.90 -4.50
C GLU A 120 7.07 -15.16 -5.85
N GLU A 121 6.10 -15.47 -6.71
CA GLU A 121 5.92 -14.77 -8.00
C GLU A 121 5.61 -13.27 -7.82
N ILE A 122 4.95 -12.92 -6.71
CA ILE A 122 4.60 -11.55 -6.36
C ILE A 122 5.84 -10.80 -5.90
N MET A 123 6.72 -11.47 -5.13
CA MET A 123 8.03 -10.92 -4.76
C MET A 123 8.81 -10.55 -6.02
N GLU A 124 8.94 -11.47 -6.97
CA GLU A 124 9.67 -11.22 -8.22
C GLU A 124 9.09 -10.02 -8.99
N LYS A 125 7.76 -9.94 -9.10
CA LYS A 125 7.07 -8.82 -9.77
C LYS A 125 7.23 -7.48 -9.05
N LEU A 126 7.18 -7.48 -7.72
CA LEU A 126 7.40 -6.27 -6.92
C LEU A 126 8.85 -5.79 -7.03
N PHE A 127 9.80 -6.71 -6.91
CA PHE A 127 11.23 -6.38 -6.80
C PHE A 127 11.91 -6.15 -8.14
N SER A 128 11.42 -6.72 -9.25
CA SER A 128 11.94 -6.42 -10.59
C SER A 128 11.72 -4.96 -11.02
N GLY A 129 10.71 -4.27 -10.47
CA GLY A 129 10.39 -2.87 -10.79
C GLY A 129 10.95 -1.82 -9.83
N SER A 130 11.43 -2.21 -8.64
CA SER A 130 11.88 -1.29 -7.59
C SER A 130 13.40 -1.30 -7.47
N GLY A 131 14.07 -0.30 -8.03
CA GLY A 131 15.50 -0.11 -7.82
C GLY A 131 15.79 0.21 -6.34
N MET A 132 16.49 -0.71 -5.67
CA MET A 132 17.05 -0.67 -4.30
C MET A 132 16.30 -1.56 -3.28
N PHE A 133 17.02 -2.59 -2.83
CA PHE A 133 16.56 -3.70 -2.01
C PHE A 133 17.03 -3.52 -0.56
N LEU A 134 16.10 -3.38 0.39
CA LEU A 134 16.31 -3.62 1.84
C LEU A 134 14.99 -4.15 2.43
N PRO A 135 14.66 -5.44 2.26
CA PRO A 135 13.52 -6.03 2.95
C PRO A 135 13.79 -6.04 4.46
N PHE A 136 12.92 -5.39 5.23
CA PHE A 136 12.89 -5.53 6.68
C PHE A 136 11.89 -6.64 7.01
N PHE A 137 12.41 -7.80 7.38
CA PHE A 137 11.61 -8.87 7.95
C PHE A 137 11.31 -8.51 9.40
N LEU A 138 10.03 -8.34 9.72
CA LEU A 138 9.56 -8.34 11.10
C LEU A 138 9.01 -9.75 11.37
N ARG A 139 9.30 -10.22 12.57
CA ARG A 139 9.26 -11.61 12.99
C ARG A 139 7.86 -12.07 13.32
#